data_AF-A0A7W1YXH8-F1
#
_entry.id   AF-A0A7W1YXH8-F1
#
_cell.length_a   1.000
_cell.length_b   1.000
_cell.length_c   1.000
_cell.angle_alpha   90.00
_cell.angle_beta   90.00
_cell.angle_gamma   90.00
#
_symmetry.space_group_name_H-M   'P 1'
#
loop_
_entity.id
_entity.type
_entity.pdbx_description
1 polymer ?
#
loop_
_entity_poly.entity_id
_entity_poly.type
_entity_poly.pdbx_seq_one_letter_code
_entity_poly.pdbx_strand_id
1 'polypeptide(L)'
;MTARNSSGVVGVHPRTELIRKPSGKEYEYYYWVSRWPGCKLKAGVKWPIHKFGDDDAFVLAVLCRRWGTEIRDRVIAEFMDTVDAKRYKQILSLRRHEA
;
A
#
# COMPACT_ATOMS: atom_id res chain seq x y z
N MET A 1 -21.63 9.68 -1.50
CA MET A 1 -20.47 9.48 -0.61
C MET A 1 -20.08 8.02 -0.65
N THR A 2 -18.88 7.67 -1.15
CA THR A 2 -18.48 6.26 -1.31
C THR A 2 -17.97 5.67 0.01
N ALA A 3 -18.83 4.90 0.66
CA ALA A 3 -18.65 4.20 1.94
C ALA A 3 -17.68 2.99 1.88
N ARG A 4 -16.57 3.05 1.12
CA ARG A 4 -15.74 1.86 0.83
C ARG A 4 -14.25 2.02 1.06
N ASN A 5 -13.84 2.95 1.91
CA ASN A 5 -12.43 3.08 2.21
C ASN A 5 -12.10 2.61 3.63
N SER A 6 -11.80 1.31 3.76
CA SER A 6 -11.36 0.70 5.01
C SER A 6 -10.01 1.22 5.49
N SER A 7 -9.22 1.88 4.63
CA SER A 7 -7.88 2.36 5.01
C SER A 7 -7.85 3.79 5.56
N GLY A 8 -8.89 4.60 5.31
CA GLY A 8 -8.87 6.04 5.57
C GLY A 8 -8.24 6.91 4.47
N VAL A 9 -7.53 6.34 3.48
CA VAL A 9 -6.92 7.08 2.35
C VAL A 9 -7.47 6.63 0.99
N VAL A 10 -8.11 7.54 0.23
CA VAL A 10 -8.86 7.16 -0.98
C VAL A 10 -7.94 6.55 -2.04
N GLY A 11 -8.27 5.35 -2.48
CA GLY A 11 -7.47 4.60 -3.45
C GLY A 11 -6.30 3.85 -2.81
N VAL A 12 -6.22 3.80 -1.48
CA VAL A 12 -5.36 2.87 -0.75
C VAL A 12 -6.25 1.86 -0.04
N HIS A 13 -5.97 0.57 -0.15
CA HIS A 13 -6.75 -0.46 0.54
C HIS A 13 -5.89 -1.71 0.80
N PRO A 14 -6.18 -2.46 1.87
CA PRO A 14 -5.54 -3.76 2.08
C PRO A 14 -6.05 -4.74 1.01
N ARG A 15 -5.23 -5.74 0.70
CA ARG A 15 -5.60 -6.84 -0.18
C ARG A 15 -4.90 -8.11 0.29
N THR A 16 -5.65 -9.20 0.32
CA THR A 16 -5.12 -10.55 0.53
C THR A 16 -5.14 -11.31 -0.79
N GLU A 17 -4.08 -12.07 -1.08
CA GLU A 17 -3.99 -12.94 -2.24
C GLU A 17 -3.53 -14.33 -1.80
N LEU A 18 -4.29 -15.36 -2.20
CA LEU A 18 -3.92 -16.76 -1.99
C LEU A 18 -3.02 -17.20 -3.15
N ILE A 19 -1.77 -17.51 -2.85
CA ILE A 19 -0.81 -18.03 -3.82
C ILE A 19 -0.63 -19.53 -3.58
N ARG A 20 -1.06 -20.34 -4.54
CA ARG A 20 -0.84 -21.78 -4.54
C ARG A 20 0.48 -22.11 -5.23
N LYS A 21 1.41 -22.73 -4.49
CA LYS A 21 2.66 -23.22 -5.08
C LYS A 21 2.43 -24.55 -5.83
N PRO A 22 3.31 -24.92 -6.78
CA PRO A 22 3.23 -26.20 -7.49
C PRO A 22 3.25 -27.42 -6.56
N SER A 23 3.81 -27.29 -5.35
CA SER A 23 3.79 -28.32 -4.30
C SER A 23 2.41 -28.54 -3.65
N GLY A 24 1.37 -27.82 -4.09
CA GLY A 24 0.02 -27.90 -3.53
C GLY A 24 -0.19 -27.04 -2.28
N LYS A 25 0.87 -26.45 -1.71
CA LYS A 25 0.77 -25.59 -0.53
C LYS A 25 0.26 -24.19 -0.89
N GLU A 26 -0.75 -23.74 -0.16
CA GLU A 26 -1.34 -22.41 -0.29
C GLU A 26 -0.73 -21.45 0.74
N TYR A 27 -0.50 -20.21 0.32
CA TYR A 27 0.05 -19.15 1.15
C TYR A 27 -0.81 -17.91 1.01
N GLU A 28 -1.24 -17.36 2.14
CA GLU A 28 -1.87 -16.05 2.20
C GLU A 28 -0.80 -14.96 2.18
N TYR A 29 -0.92 -14.06 1.22
CA TYR A 29 -0.09 -12.87 1.15
C TYR A 29 -0.92 -11.63 1.35
N TYR A 30 -0.48 -10.78 2.27
CA TYR A 30 -1.11 -9.49 2.55
C TYR A 30 -0.33 -8.35 1.90
N TYR A 31 -1.08 -7.41 1.33
CA TYR A 31 -0.56 -6.25 0.61
C TYR A 31 -1.34 -4.99 0.95
N TRP A 32 -0.66 -3.86 0.92
CA TRP A 32 -1.30 -2.57 0.69
C TRP A 32 -1.30 -2.23 -0.78
N VAL A 33 -2.45 -1.86 -1.32
CA VAL A 33 -2.60 -1.55 -2.75
C VAL A 33 -2.92 -0.07 -2.90
N SER A 34 -2.26 0.57 -3.85
CA SER A 34 -2.53 1.95 -4.25
C SER A 34 -3.06 2.01 -5.68
N ARG A 35 -4.11 2.81 -5.89
CA ARG A 35 -4.78 3.02 -7.18
C ARG A 35 -5.28 4.45 -7.31
N TRP A 36 -5.15 5.02 -8.49
CA TRP A 36 -5.64 6.34 -8.88
C TRP A 36 -6.22 6.32 -10.30
N PRO A 37 -7.03 7.32 -10.68
CA PRO A 37 -7.47 7.48 -12.07
C PRO A 37 -6.27 7.58 -13.01
N GLY A 38 -6.24 6.76 -14.06
CA GLY A 38 -5.12 6.71 -15.00
C GLY A 38 -3.97 5.78 -14.62
N CYS A 39 -4.07 5.02 -13.52
CA CYS A 39 -3.15 3.91 -13.24
C CYS A 39 -3.28 2.84 -14.34
N LYS A 40 -2.19 2.57 -15.06
CA LYS A 40 -2.06 1.55 -16.11
C LYS A 40 -2.12 0.14 -15.53
N LEU A 41 -1.68 -0.04 -14.29
CA LEU A 41 -1.80 -1.31 -13.58
C LEU A 41 -3.26 -1.55 -13.16
N LYS A 42 -3.95 -2.43 -13.88
CA LYS A 42 -5.33 -2.83 -13.57
C LYS A 42 -5.50 -3.30 -12.12
N ALA A 43 -4.49 -3.91 -11.50
CA ALA A 43 -4.54 -4.36 -10.11
C ALA A 43 -4.10 -3.31 -9.07
N GLY A 44 -3.65 -2.12 -9.50
CA GLY A 44 -2.95 -1.14 -8.67
C GLY A 44 -1.51 -1.56 -8.35
N VAL A 45 -0.76 -0.66 -7.71
CA VAL A 45 0.60 -0.96 -7.22
C VAL A 45 0.49 -1.63 -5.86
N LYS A 46 1.02 -2.87 -5.77
CA LYS A 46 1.00 -3.70 -4.56
C LYS A 46 2.28 -3.52 -3.73
N TRP A 47 2.11 -3.36 -2.42
CA TRP A 47 3.14 -3.23 -1.41
C TRP A 47 3.03 -4.38 -0.39
N PRO A 48 3.85 -5.43 -0.51
CA PRO A 48 3.76 -6.62 0.34
C PRO A 48 4.15 -6.36 1.80
N ILE A 49 3.27 -6.72 2.73
CA ILE A 49 3.50 -6.58 4.17
C ILE A 49 4.69 -7.43 4.64
N HIS A 50 4.85 -8.64 4.12
CA HIS A 50 5.98 -9.51 4.51
C HIS A 50 7.37 -8.94 4.16
N LYS A 51 7.45 -7.99 3.21
CA LYS A 51 8.72 -7.38 2.79
C LYS A 51 9.03 -6.09 3.53
N PHE A 52 8.01 -5.28 3.79
CA PHE A 52 8.19 -3.93 4.33
C PHE A 52 7.71 -3.80 5.78
N GLY A 53 6.91 -4.73 6.28
CA GLY A 53 6.10 -4.49 7.46
C GLY A 53 4.77 -3.83 7.08
N ASP A 54 3.81 -3.86 7.99
CA ASP A 54 2.45 -3.39 7.72
C ASP A 54 2.40 -1.86 7.59
N ASP A 55 3.02 -1.15 8.53
CA ASP A 55 3.01 0.31 8.56
C ASP A 55 3.80 0.91 7.38
N ASP A 56 5.00 0.42 7.10
CA ASP A 56 5.79 0.90 5.96
C ASP A 56 5.10 0.58 4.63
N ALA A 57 4.50 -0.61 4.48
CA ALA A 57 3.73 -0.94 3.29
C ALA A 57 2.54 0.00 3.11
N PHE A 58 1.86 0.38 4.19
CA PHE A 58 0.79 1.39 4.16
C PHE A 58 1.33 2.76 3.74
N VAL A 59 2.42 3.24 4.36
CA VAL A 59 3.02 4.54 4.03
C VAL A 59 3.47 4.61 2.58
N LEU A 60 4.13 3.56 2.08
CA LEU A 60 4.54 3.43 0.69
C LEU A 60 3.33 3.47 -0.26
N ALA A 61 2.24 2.78 0.08
CA ALA A 61 1.01 2.84 -0.71
C ALA A 61 0.39 4.25 -0.74
N VAL A 62 0.42 4.97 0.37
CA VAL A 62 -0.07 6.36 0.44
C VAL A 62 0.80 7.30 -0.40
N LEU A 63 2.13 7.19 -0.32
CA LEU A 63 3.05 7.99 -1.13
C LEU A 63 2.88 7.70 -2.62
N CYS A 64 2.82 6.42 -2.98
CA CYS A 64 2.56 5.95 -4.33
C CYS A 64 1.26 6.55 -4.89
N ARG A 65 0.19 6.56 -4.08
CA ARG A 65 -1.10 7.16 -4.43
C ARG A 65 -1.02 8.68 -4.62
N ARG A 66 -0.24 9.38 -3.79
CA ARG A 66 -0.09 10.85 -3.85
C ARG A 66 0.63 11.30 -5.10
N TRP A 67 1.66 10.58 -5.54
CA TRP A 67 2.39 10.95 -6.76
C TRP A 67 1.77 10.37 -8.03
N GLY A 68 0.91 9.37 -7.90
CA GLY A 68 0.29 8.72 -9.05
C GLY A 68 1.32 8.02 -9.94
N THR A 69 2.35 7.40 -9.33
CA THR A 69 3.43 6.71 -10.05
C THR A 69 3.37 5.21 -9.84
N GLU A 70 3.66 4.45 -10.88
CA GLU A 70 3.74 2.99 -10.84
C GLU A 70 5.16 2.50 -10.55
N ILE A 71 6.13 3.43 -10.59
CA ILE A 71 7.55 3.16 -10.41
C ILE A 71 7.83 3.02 -8.91
N ARG A 72 7.81 1.79 -8.43
CA ARG A 72 8.02 1.47 -7.00
C ARG A 72 9.36 1.97 -6.48
N ASP A 73 10.44 1.84 -7.24
CA ASP A 73 11.78 2.22 -6.78
C ASP A 73 11.87 3.70 -6.48
N ARG A 74 11.17 4.54 -7.26
CA ARG A 74 11.07 5.98 -6.99
C ARG A 74 10.36 6.26 -5.66
N VAL A 75 9.28 5.52 -5.38
CA VAL A 75 8.53 5.65 -4.12
C VAL A 75 9.36 5.20 -2.92
N ILE A 76 10.12 4.11 -3.07
CA ILE A 76 11.00 3.61 -2.02
C ILE A 76 12.15 4.58 -1.76
N ALA A 77 12.82 5.07 -2.80
CA ALA A 77 13.92 6.02 -2.66
C ALA A 77 13.48 7.27 -1.91
N GLU A 78 12.37 7.89 -2.32
CA GLU A 78 11.89 9.09 -1.64
C GLU A 78 11.28 8.79 -0.26
N PHE A 79 10.76 7.57 0.01
CA PHE A 79 10.45 7.14 1.37
C PHE A 79 11.70 7.13 2.25
N MET A 80 12.80 6.55 1.78
CA MET A 80 14.05 6.49 2.53
C MET A 80 14.71 7.87 2.69
N ASP A 81 14.62 8.73 1.68
CA ASP A 81 15.32 10.02 1.65
C ASP A 81 14.55 11.17 2.30
N THR A 82 13.21 11.19 2.22
CA THR A 82 12.41 12.39 2.55
C THR A 82 11.35 12.21 3.63
N VAL A 83 11.11 10.98 4.06
CA VAL A 83 10.12 10.72 5.10
C VAL A 83 10.80 10.81 6.45
N ASP A 84 10.79 12.02 7.01
CA ASP A 84 11.13 12.20 8.41
C ASP A 84 10.08 11.52 9.32
N ALA A 85 10.45 11.34 10.59
CA ALA A 85 9.58 10.69 11.58
C ALA A 85 8.23 11.41 11.79
N LYS A 86 8.16 12.71 11.51
CA LYS A 86 6.92 13.50 11.65
C LYS A 86 5.97 13.20 10.50
N ARG A 87 6.46 13.23 9.27
CA ARG A 87 5.70 12.92 8.05
C ARG A 87 5.27 11.45 8.04
N TYR A 88 6.13 10.56 8.52
CA TYR A 88 5.80 9.15 8.75
C TYR A 88 4.57 9.01 9.64
N LYS A 89 4.62 9.58 10.86
CA LYS A 89 3.51 9.53 11.82
C LYS A 89 2.25 10.20 11.30
N GLN A 90 2.38 11.30 10.56
CA GLN A 90 1.22 11.95 9.93
C GLN A 90 0.55 11.03 8.92
N ILE A 91 1.31 10.39 8.03
CA ILE A 91 0.74 9.44 7.06
C ILE A 91 0.11 8.27 7.79
N LEU A 92 0.80 7.69 8.77
CA LEU A 92 0.31 6.54 9.52
C LEU A 92 -0.98 6.87 10.28
N SER A 93 -1.12 8.10 10.80
CA SER A 93 -2.35 8.56 11.48
C SER A 93 -3.59 8.62 10.58
N LEU A 94 -3.41 8.61 9.25
CA LEU A 94 -4.53 8.51 8.29
C LEU A 94 -5.12 7.11 8.24
N ARG A 95 -4.36 6.10 8.71
CA ARG A 95 -4.81 4.71 8.74
C ARG A 95 -5.96 4.61 9.74
N ARG A 96 -7.16 4.35 9.25
CA ARG A 96 -8.26 3.95 10.14
C ARG A 96 -7.96 2.54 10.64
N HIS A 97 -7.84 2.39 11.96
CA HIS A 97 -8.06 1.10 12.60
C HIS A 97 -9.56 0.84 12.57
N GLU A 98 -9.98 -0.29 12.02
CA GLU A 98 -11.29 -0.82 12.36
C GLU A 98 -11.28 -1.06 13.88
N ALA A 99 -12.24 -0.43 14.56
CA ALA A 99 -12.50 -0.58 15.99
C ALA A 99 -13.24 -1.89 16.27
#